data_AF-A0A9W7DK44-F1
#
_entry.id   AF-A0A9W7DK44-F1
#
_cell.length_a   1.000
_cell.length_b   1.000
_cell.length_c   1.000
_cell.angle_alpha   90.00
_cell.angle_beta   90.00
_cell.angle_gamma   90.00
#
_symmetry.space_group_name_H-M   'P 1'
#
loop_
_entity.id
_entity.type
_entity.pdbx_description
1 polymer ?
#
loop_
_entity_poly.entity_id
_entity_poly.type
_entity_poly.pdbx_seq_one_letter_code
_entity_poly.pdbx_strand_id
1 'polypeptide(L)'
;MAFSENTMSVTLPGEREIQLPLYEADEDSNDYTTPTSRQVLRIAINLKHLIDKLIPISIELDDITSQDSIIINDQVIKAVKLAAGGEGQGKGSSAMRYQAPLVFCLLQVSNWYYQLMLNELSDTELYRARKTAAETIASNLLEKEEDDKYLLLSMLCHRYSINLNDEDSDPANVMELAVDMHCTTVISSSGYQRCVKWLWRGWIVQASTDSSEYVLYKGNRNVDFAAHFDPDRIKTPLYQNIFEILFSFIYLGLYTYIINNDTEDYQLGLVEMVYYLFTLGFALDELTKFYHIGYNYLNLSNGFNCY
;
A
#
# COMPACT_ATOMS: atom_id res chain seq x y z
N MET A 1 7.97 48.20 9.99
CA MET A 1 8.95 48.46 8.92
C MET A 1 9.24 47.11 8.29
N ALA A 2 8.54 46.81 7.20
CA ALA A 2 8.53 45.51 6.55
C ALA A 2 9.76 45.37 5.65
N PHE A 3 10.47 44.25 5.75
CA PHE A 3 11.45 43.82 4.75
C PHE A 3 10.84 42.64 4.00
N SER A 4 10.49 42.90 2.75
CA SER A 4 10.09 41.92 1.75
C SER A 4 11.36 41.42 1.09
N GLU A 5 11.61 40.11 1.14
CA GLU A 5 12.61 39.46 0.30
C GLU A 5 11.99 39.20 -1.08
N ASN A 6 12.66 39.76 -2.08
CA ASN A 6 12.30 39.76 -3.48
C ASN A 6 13.01 38.58 -4.14
N THR A 7 12.36 37.43 -4.27
CA THR A 7 12.85 36.33 -5.12
C THR A 7 12.40 36.58 -6.56
N MET A 8 13.36 37.00 -7.39
CA MET A 8 13.16 37.21 -8.82
C MET A 8 12.86 35.88 -9.51
N SER A 9 11.62 35.70 -9.99
CA SER A 9 11.29 34.70 -11.00
C SER A 9 11.52 35.29 -12.39
N VAL A 10 12.47 34.71 -13.13
CA VAL A 10 12.70 35.01 -14.54
C VAL A 10 11.53 34.40 -15.32
N THR A 11 10.66 35.24 -15.85
CA THR A 11 9.53 34.84 -16.69
C THR A 11 9.95 34.89 -18.16
N LEU A 12 10.02 33.72 -18.81
CA LEU A 12 10.06 33.62 -20.26
C LEU A 12 8.63 33.80 -20.81
N PRO A 13 8.39 34.66 -21.81
CA PRO A 13 7.05 34.98 -22.26
C PRO A 13 6.59 33.93 -23.29
N GLY A 14 5.54 33.16 -22.98
CA GLY A 14 4.78 32.45 -24.01
C GLY A 14 4.41 30.99 -23.75
N GLU A 15 4.77 30.39 -22.61
CA GLU A 15 4.22 29.09 -22.22
C GLU A 15 2.93 29.30 -21.43
N ARG A 16 1.78 29.12 -22.09
CA ARG A 16 0.58 28.75 -21.37
C ARG A 16 0.86 27.37 -20.82
N GLU A 17 1.16 27.28 -19.53
CA GLU A 17 0.99 26.04 -18.78
C GLU A 17 -0.41 25.54 -19.12
N ILE A 18 -0.49 24.46 -19.89
CA ILE A 18 -1.75 23.76 -20.11
C ILE A 18 -2.04 23.11 -18.77
N GLN A 19 -2.59 23.89 -17.84
CA GLN A 19 -3.32 23.35 -16.71
C GLN A 19 -4.51 22.65 -17.35
N LEU A 20 -4.35 21.33 -17.55
CA LEU A 20 -5.48 20.44 -17.74
C LEU A 20 -6.51 20.82 -16.67
N PRO A 21 -7.82 20.86 -16.97
CA PRO A 21 -8.83 21.03 -15.95
C PRO A 21 -8.77 19.79 -15.04
N LEU A 22 -7.84 19.81 -14.09
CA LEU A 22 -7.76 18.88 -13.00
C LEU A 22 -8.98 19.17 -12.16
N TYR A 23 -9.81 18.16 -12.02
CA TYR A 23 -10.91 18.14 -11.06
C TYR A 23 -10.34 18.14 -9.63
N GLU A 24 -9.63 19.20 -9.23
CA GLU A 24 -9.19 19.41 -7.83
C GLU A 24 -10.40 19.42 -6.87
N ALA A 25 -11.60 19.67 -7.39
CA ALA A 25 -12.85 19.59 -6.64
C ALA A 25 -13.25 18.15 -6.26
N ASP A 26 -12.75 17.13 -6.97
CA ASP A 26 -13.25 15.74 -6.89
C ASP A 26 -12.34 14.78 -6.11
N GLU A 27 -11.17 15.22 -5.65
CA GLU A 27 -10.30 14.43 -4.77
C GLU A 27 -10.59 14.79 -3.30
N ASP A 28 -10.86 13.79 -2.46
CA ASP A 28 -10.90 13.97 -1.00
C ASP A 28 -9.51 13.65 -0.44
N SER A 29 -8.69 14.69 -0.29
CA SER A 29 -7.34 14.60 0.29
C SER A 29 -7.37 14.31 1.78
N ASN A 30 -6.19 14.02 2.34
CA ASN A 30 -6.07 13.72 3.75
C ASN A 30 -6.38 14.96 4.61
N ASP A 31 -7.09 14.77 5.73
CA ASP A 31 -7.52 15.89 6.59
C ASP A 31 -6.39 16.41 7.51
N TYR A 32 -5.21 15.78 7.45
CA TYR A 32 -4.12 15.99 8.40
C TYR A 32 -2.80 16.30 7.70
N THR A 33 -2.07 17.28 8.22
CA THR A 33 -0.70 17.56 7.77
C THR A 33 0.25 16.46 8.23
N THR A 34 1.14 16.02 7.34
CA THR A 34 2.06 14.92 7.62
C THR A 34 3.15 15.31 8.64
N PRO A 35 3.56 14.40 9.53
CA PRO A 35 4.70 14.63 10.43
C PRO A 35 6.02 14.64 9.64
N THR A 36 6.99 15.43 10.09
CA THR A 36 8.33 15.48 9.48
C THR A 36 9.10 14.17 9.73
N SER A 37 10.01 13.77 8.84
CA SER A 37 10.82 12.54 8.96
C SER A 37 11.53 12.39 10.33
N ARG A 38 12.05 13.49 10.89
CA ARG A 38 12.63 13.52 12.26
C ARG A 38 11.61 13.26 13.37
N GLN A 39 10.36 13.70 13.19
CA GLN A 39 9.29 13.42 14.16
C GLN A 39 8.88 11.95 14.09
N VAL A 40 8.81 11.37 12.88
CA VAL A 40 8.56 9.93 12.68
C VAL A 40 9.64 9.09 13.35
N LEU A 41 10.92 9.44 13.18
CA LEU A 41 12.03 8.77 13.90
C LEU A 41 11.83 8.82 15.42
N ARG A 42 11.51 9.99 15.97
CA ARG A 42 11.28 10.16 17.41
C ARG A 42 10.17 9.23 17.92
N ILE A 43 9.08 9.10 17.17
CA ILE A 43 7.98 8.20 17.50
C ILE A 43 8.48 6.74 17.48
N ALA A 44 9.20 6.32 16.44
CA ALA A 44 9.75 4.98 16.34
C ALA A 44 10.69 4.63 17.51
N ILE A 45 11.56 5.56 17.92
CA ILE A 45 12.46 5.38 19.08
C ILE A 45 11.65 5.26 20.38
N ASN A 46 10.63 6.08 20.57
CA ASN A 46 9.76 5.98 21.75
C ASN A 46 9.05 4.63 21.82
N LEU A 47 8.56 4.12 20.69
CA LEU A 47 7.90 2.82 20.59
C LEU A 47 8.86 1.68 20.89
N LYS A 48 10.08 1.73 20.34
CA LYS A 48 11.14 0.77 20.67
C LYS A 48 11.39 0.72 22.18
N HIS A 49 11.58 1.87 22.82
CA HIS A 49 11.77 1.93 24.28
C HIS A 49 10.57 1.41 25.07
N LEU A 50 9.35 1.61 24.58
CA LEU A 50 8.14 1.07 25.21
C LEU A 50 8.13 -0.46 25.12
N ILE A 51 8.40 -1.03 23.94
CA ILE A 51 8.42 -2.48 23.73
C ILE A 51 9.56 -3.14 24.52
N ASP A 52 10.74 -2.52 24.56
CA ASP A 52 11.87 -3.02 25.36
C ASP A 52 11.53 -3.08 26.86
N LYS A 53 10.73 -2.14 27.36
CA LYS A 53 10.23 -2.15 28.75
C LYS A 53 9.09 -3.15 28.97
N LEU A 54 8.25 -3.34 27.97
CA LEU A 54 7.12 -4.27 28.03
C LEU A 54 7.60 -5.73 28.08
N ILE A 55 8.63 -6.06 27.30
CA ILE A 55 9.19 -7.42 27.18
C ILE A 55 10.68 -7.39 27.56
N PRO A 56 10.98 -7.41 28.88
CA PRO A 56 12.35 -7.40 29.37
C PRO A 56 13.03 -8.78 29.24
N ILE A 57 12.25 -9.86 29.20
CA ILE A 57 12.71 -11.26 29.15
C ILE A 57 12.06 -11.98 27.97
N SER A 58 12.61 -13.11 27.54
CA SER A 58 11.97 -13.94 26.52
C SER A 58 10.67 -14.54 27.07
N ILE A 59 9.60 -14.39 26.29
CA ILE A 59 8.26 -14.89 26.60
C ILE A 59 7.81 -15.75 25.43
N GLU A 60 6.96 -16.73 25.70
CA GLU A 60 6.36 -17.57 24.67
C GLU A 60 5.47 -16.73 23.73
N LEU A 61 5.48 -17.06 22.44
CA LEU A 61 4.79 -16.26 21.41
C LEU A 61 3.28 -16.34 21.54
N ASP A 62 2.77 -17.47 22.05
CA ASP A 62 1.35 -17.70 22.22
C ASP A 62 0.76 -16.75 23.29
N ASP A 63 1.52 -16.44 24.34
CA ASP A 63 1.11 -15.48 25.37
C ASP A 63 0.98 -14.04 24.85
N ILE A 64 1.67 -13.73 23.74
CA ILE A 64 1.67 -12.40 23.10
C ILE A 64 0.57 -12.31 22.03
N THR A 65 0.39 -13.38 21.26
CA THR A 65 -0.54 -13.42 20.12
C THR A 65 -1.97 -13.77 20.51
N SER A 66 -2.18 -14.38 21.68
CA SER A 66 -3.51 -14.69 22.19
C SER A 66 -4.39 -13.44 22.31
N GLN A 67 -5.67 -13.58 21.95
CA GLN A 67 -6.65 -12.49 22.04
C GLN A 67 -6.83 -11.99 23.48
N ASP A 68 -6.75 -12.89 24.46
CA ASP A 68 -6.81 -12.57 25.90
C ASP A 68 -5.41 -12.36 26.51
N SER A 69 -4.42 -11.93 25.71
CA SER A 69 -3.08 -11.69 26.22
C SER A 69 -3.07 -10.66 27.35
N ILE A 70 -2.50 -11.06 28.50
CA ILE A 70 -2.32 -10.15 29.64
C ILE A 70 -1.27 -9.07 29.30
N ILE A 71 -0.35 -9.41 28.39
CA ILE A 71 0.78 -8.59 27.97
C ILE A 71 0.32 -7.44 27.09
N ILE A 72 -0.46 -7.71 26.03
CA ILE A 72 -0.96 -6.68 25.11
C ILE A 72 -2.39 -6.33 25.49
N ASN A 73 -2.51 -5.52 26.53
CA ASN A 73 -3.81 -5.04 27.00
C ASN A 73 -4.19 -3.67 26.40
N ASP A 74 -5.42 -3.21 26.66
CA ASP A 74 -5.89 -1.89 26.26
C ASP A 74 -5.06 -0.73 26.82
N GLN A 75 -4.41 -0.92 27.97
CA GLN A 75 -3.55 0.10 28.56
C GLN A 75 -2.26 0.26 27.74
N VAL A 76 -1.71 -0.83 27.19
CA VAL A 76 -0.56 -0.79 26.28
C VAL A 76 -0.93 -0.06 25.01
N ILE A 77 -2.09 -0.33 24.41
CA ILE A 77 -2.55 0.42 23.22
C ILE A 77 -2.71 1.92 23.52
N LYS A 78 -3.25 2.27 24.69
CA LYS A 78 -3.31 3.68 25.13
C LYS A 78 -1.92 4.27 25.31
N ALA A 79 -0.99 3.54 25.93
CA ALA A 79 0.39 3.98 26.11
C ALA A 79 1.12 4.18 24.77
N VAL A 80 0.88 3.32 23.78
CA VAL A 80 1.39 3.43 22.42
C VAL A 80 0.83 4.69 21.73
N LYS A 81 -0.47 4.95 21.82
CA LYS A 81 -1.08 6.19 21.29
C LYS A 81 -0.51 7.44 21.98
N LEU A 82 -0.22 7.37 23.28
CA LEU A 82 0.42 8.46 24.03
C LEU A 82 1.91 8.64 23.67
N ALA A 83 2.62 7.57 23.33
CA ALA A 83 4.03 7.61 22.92
C ALA A 83 4.26 8.37 21.60
N ALA A 84 3.23 8.43 20.75
CA ALA A 84 3.21 9.27 19.55
C ALA A 84 3.28 10.77 19.88
N GLY A 85 2.70 11.16 21.04
CA GLY A 85 2.57 12.55 21.47
C GLY A 85 1.40 13.29 20.81
N GLY A 86 1.42 14.62 20.94
CA GLY A 86 0.38 15.53 20.46
C GLY A 86 -0.64 15.92 21.54
N GLU A 87 -1.36 17.00 21.25
CA GLU A 87 -2.38 17.59 22.14
C GLU A 87 -3.78 17.50 21.52
N GLY A 88 -4.77 17.23 22.38
CA GLY A 88 -6.19 17.10 22.03
C GLY A 88 -6.67 15.66 21.85
N GLN A 89 -7.99 15.46 21.93
CA GLN A 89 -8.64 14.19 21.58
C GLN A 89 -9.75 14.48 20.54
N GLY A 90 -9.70 13.80 19.40
CA GLY A 90 -10.73 13.88 18.35
C GLY A 90 -10.24 14.41 16.99
N LYS A 91 -11.17 14.49 16.04
CA LYS A 91 -10.91 14.92 14.65
C LYS A 91 -10.37 16.36 14.62
N GLY A 92 -9.27 16.56 13.89
CA GLY A 92 -8.56 17.84 13.81
C GLY A 92 -7.61 18.14 14.98
N SER A 93 -7.45 17.22 15.94
CA SER A 93 -6.43 17.36 16.99
C SER A 93 -5.02 17.08 16.46
N SER A 94 -4.02 17.73 17.07
CA SER A 94 -2.61 17.46 16.75
C SER A 94 -2.17 16.04 17.13
N ALA A 95 -2.90 15.37 18.03
CA ALA A 95 -2.67 13.97 18.39
C ALA A 95 -2.88 13.01 17.22
N MET A 96 -3.93 13.18 16.41
CA MET A 96 -4.18 12.29 15.26
C MET A 96 -3.07 12.39 14.21
N ARG A 97 -2.50 13.59 14.00
CA ARG A 97 -1.34 13.77 13.13
C ARG A 97 -0.16 12.87 13.51
N TYR A 98 0.17 12.79 14.80
CA TYR A 98 1.31 11.98 15.26
C TYR A 98 0.94 10.50 15.41
N GLN A 99 -0.35 10.18 15.56
CA GLN A 99 -0.83 8.80 15.61
C GLN A 99 -0.86 8.13 14.22
N ALA A 100 -0.97 8.92 13.15
CA ALA A 100 -1.02 8.40 11.78
C ALA A 100 0.17 7.48 11.41
N PRO A 101 1.44 7.85 11.66
CA PRO A 101 2.59 6.99 11.34
C PRO A 101 2.82 5.84 12.34
N LEU A 102 1.96 5.63 13.34
CA LEU A 102 2.24 4.64 14.40
C LEU A 102 2.42 3.22 13.84
N VAL A 103 1.56 2.80 12.91
CA VAL A 103 1.63 1.47 12.31
C VAL A 103 2.93 1.31 11.52
N PHE A 104 3.28 2.32 10.72
CA PHE A 104 4.55 2.37 10.00
C PHE A 104 5.76 2.31 10.94
N CYS A 105 5.74 3.07 12.03
CA CYS A 105 6.82 3.06 13.01
C CYS A 105 6.95 1.71 13.72
N LEU A 106 5.83 1.04 14.05
CA LEU A 106 5.84 -0.29 14.65
C LEU A 106 6.41 -1.35 13.71
N LEU A 107 6.08 -1.28 12.42
CA LEU A 107 6.67 -2.13 11.39
C LEU A 107 8.18 -1.88 11.25
N GLN A 108 8.63 -0.62 11.27
CA GLN A 108 10.05 -0.32 11.23
C GLN A 108 10.78 -0.84 12.48
N VAL A 109 10.17 -0.72 13.66
CA VAL A 109 10.73 -1.29 14.90
C VAL A 109 10.78 -2.82 14.83
N SER A 110 9.76 -3.48 14.26
CA SER A 110 9.78 -4.92 13.97
C SER A 110 10.95 -5.29 13.06
N ASN A 111 11.20 -4.51 11.99
CA ASN A 111 12.36 -4.69 11.12
C ASN A 111 13.67 -4.57 11.90
N TRP A 112 13.81 -3.56 12.76
CA TRP A 112 15.01 -3.41 13.58
C TRP A 112 15.25 -4.60 14.51
N TYR A 113 14.21 -5.16 15.13
CA TYR A 113 14.36 -6.38 15.94
C TYR A 113 14.73 -7.60 15.08
N TYR A 114 14.21 -7.70 13.86
CA TYR A 114 14.62 -8.74 12.93
C TYR A 114 16.10 -8.62 12.55
N GLN A 115 16.58 -7.40 12.26
CA GLN A 115 18.01 -7.17 12.00
C GLN A 115 18.88 -7.47 13.23
N LEU A 116 18.43 -7.11 14.44
CA LEU A 116 19.12 -7.45 15.68
C LEU A 116 19.22 -8.95 15.88
N MET A 117 18.15 -9.70 15.60
CA MET A 117 18.14 -11.16 15.65
C MET A 117 19.18 -11.79 14.70
N LEU A 118 19.38 -11.22 13.51
CA LEU A 118 20.38 -11.71 12.56
C LEU A 118 21.82 -11.40 13.00
N ASN A 119 22.03 -10.26 13.68
CA ASN A 119 23.35 -9.80 14.10
C ASN A 119 23.77 -10.38 15.46
N GLU A 120 22.83 -10.59 16.38
CA GLU A 120 23.06 -11.06 17.74
C GLU A 120 22.26 -12.34 18.01
N LEU A 121 22.85 -13.49 17.66
CA LEU A 121 22.19 -14.78 17.78
C LEU A 121 21.88 -15.18 19.23
N SER A 122 22.63 -14.68 20.21
CA SER A 122 22.50 -15.06 21.63
C SER A 122 21.11 -14.75 22.20
N ASP A 123 20.53 -13.62 21.83
CA ASP A 123 19.24 -13.14 22.36
C ASP A 123 18.11 -13.23 21.31
N THR A 124 18.24 -14.14 20.35
CA THR A 124 17.28 -14.35 19.25
C THR A 124 15.83 -14.47 19.74
N GLU A 125 15.58 -15.26 20.78
CA GLU A 125 14.21 -15.49 21.28
C GLU A 125 13.61 -14.24 21.93
N LEU A 126 14.42 -13.39 22.56
CA LEU A 126 13.97 -12.12 23.11
C LEU A 126 13.58 -11.14 21.99
N TYR A 127 14.44 -11.00 20.98
CA TYR A 127 14.17 -10.13 19.84
C TYR A 127 12.99 -10.64 19.02
N ARG A 128 12.81 -11.95 18.90
CA ARG A 128 11.63 -12.55 18.29
C ARG A 128 10.36 -12.20 19.05
N ALA A 129 10.35 -12.33 20.38
CA ALA A 129 9.18 -11.96 21.20
C ALA A 129 8.83 -10.46 21.05
N ARG A 130 9.83 -9.57 21.06
CA ARG A 130 9.64 -8.12 20.84
C ARG A 130 9.13 -7.79 19.44
N LYS A 131 9.67 -8.48 18.42
CA LYS A 131 9.20 -8.37 17.03
C LYS A 131 7.72 -8.73 16.96
N THR A 132 7.34 -9.91 17.43
CA THR A 132 5.95 -10.38 17.43
C THR A 132 5.03 -9.43 18.19
N ALA A 133 5.47 -8.89 19.33
CA ALA A 133 4.67 -7.92 20.07
C ALA A 133 4.45 -6.62 19.30
N ALA A 134 5.46 -6.11 18.59
CA ALA A 134 5.31 -4.93 17.74
C ALA A 134 4.24 -5.15 16.65
N GLU A 135 4.26 -6.33 16.01
CA GLU A 135 3.31 -6.72 14.97
C GLU A 135 1.90 -6.88 15.50
N THR A 136 1.73 -7.53 16.67
CA THR A 136 0.42 -7.68 17.31
C THR A 136 -0.14 -6.33 17.76
N ILE A 137 0.68 -5.43 18.32
CA ILE A 137 0.26 -4.07 18.67
C ILE A 137 -0.18 -3.31 17.41
N ALA A 138 0.55 -3.44 16.29
CA ALA A 138 0.19 -2.81 15.03
C ALA A 138 -1.15 -3.31 14.49
N SER A 139 -1.36 -4.63 14.50
CA SER A 139 -2.64 -5.25 14.10
C SER A 139 -3.80 -4.75 14.97
N ASN A 140 -3.63 -4.76 16.30
CA ASN A 140 -4.63 -4.26 17.24
C ASN A 140 -4.95 -2.77 17.05
N LEU A 141 -3.97 -1.96 16.63
CA LEU A 141 -4.19 -0.55 16.34
C LEU A 141 -5.08 -0.35 15.11
N LEU A 142 -4.86 -1.16 14.06
CA LEU A 142 -5.68 -1.15 12.85
C LEU A 142 -7.12 -1.61 13.12
N GLU A 143 -7.31 -2.61 13.99
CA GLU A 143 -8.65 -3.12 14.34
C GLU A 143 -9.47 -2.14 15.19
N LYS A 144 -8.79 -1.31 16.00
CA LYS A 144 -9.44 -0.33 16.89
C LYS A 144 -9.77 0.99 16.21
N GLU A 145 -9.35 1.20 14.97
CA GLU A 145 -9.59 2.46 14.27
C GLU A 145 -10.97 2.42 13.58
N GLU A 146 -11.86 3.32 14.02
CA GLU A 146 -13.23 3.40 13.51
C GLU A 146 -13.37 4.29 12.27
N ASP A 147 -12.45 5.25 12.08
CA ASP A 147 -12.48 6.16 10.94
C ASP A 147 -11.79 5.56 9.72
N ASP A 148 -12.60 5.07 8.78
CA ASP A 148 -12.13 4.44 7.55
C ASP A 148 -11.27 5.38 6.69
N LYS A 149 -11.61 6.67 6.58
CA LYS A 149 -10.82 7.60 5.75
C LYS A 149 -9.42 7.75 6.33
N TYR A 150 -9.34 7.93 7.65
CA TYR A 150 -8.08 8.12 8.36
C TYR A 150 -7.23 6.84 8.37
N LEU A 151 -7.84 5.68 8.67
CA LEU A 151 -7.17 4.39 8.62
C LEU A 151 -6.54 4.12 7.25
N LEU A 152 -7.31 4.32 6.18
CA LEU A 152 -6.91 3.97 4.83
C LEU A 152 -5.88 4.95 4.28
N LEU A 153 -6.19 6.25 4.28
CA LEU A 153 -5.32 7.26 3.69
C LEU A 153 -4.11 7.54 4.58
N SER A 154 -4.33 7.88 5.86
CA SER A 154 -3.26 8.35 6.75
C SER A 154 -2.41 7.22 7.30
N MET A 155 -3.00 6.13 7.81
CA MET A 155 -2.22 5.08 8.46
C MET A 155 -1.60 4.09 7.47
N LEU A 156 -2.36 3.65 6.46
CA LEU A 156 -1.94 2.54 5.59
C LEU A 156 -1.28 2.98 4.28
N CYS A 157 -1.93 3.85 3.52
CA CYS A 157 -1.50 4.21 2.16
C CYS A 157 -0.44 5.31 2.12
N HIS A 158 -0.43 6.23 3.09
CA HIS A 158 0.52 7.32 3.10
C HIS A 158 1.96 6.84 3.17
N ARG A 159 2.84 7.44 2.37
CA ARG A 159 4.26 7.10 2.33
C ARG A 159 5.03 7.93 3.36
N TYR A 160 5.57 7.26 4.37
CA TYR A 160 6.37 7.90 5.41
C TYR A 160 7.87 7.67 5.15
N SER A 161 8.68 8.66 5.52
CA SER A 161 10.14 8.57 5.51
C SER A 161 10.68 8.76 6.94
N ILE A 162 11.79 8.08 7.24
CA ILE A 162 12.49 8.16 8.52
C ILE A 162 13.86 8.76 8.28
N ASN A 163 14.20 9.79 9.06
CA ASN A 163 15.54 10.35 9.05
C ASN A 163 16.46 9.49 9.92
N LEU A 164 17.49 8.88 9.35
CA LEU A 164 18.52 8.16 10.11
C LEU A 164 19.88 8.80 9.80
N ASN A 165 20.58 9.29 10.84
CA ASN A 165 21.89 9.95 10.69
C ASN A 165 21.88 11.15 9.73
N ASP A 166 20.85 12.01 9.80
CA ASP A 166 20.64 13.16 8.91
C ASP A 166 20.37 12.83 7.43
N GLU A 167 20.22 11.55 7.08
CA GLU A 167 19.75 11.12 5.76
C GLU A 167 18.30 10.60 5.85
N ASP A 168 17.44 11.12 4.98
CA ASP A 168 16.06 10.64 4.87
C ASP A 168 16.02 9.32 4.10
N SER A 169 15.38 8.30 4.66
CA SER A 169 15.16 7.02 3.99
C SER A 169 14.18 7.17 2.84
N ASP A 170 14.21 6.21 1.90
CA ASP A 170 13.21 6.12 0.86
C ASP A 170 11.80 6.05 1.48
N PRO A 171 10.83 6.82 0.94
CA PRO A 171 9.48 6.87 1.47
C PRO A 171 8.73 5.58 1.14
N ALA A 172 8.23 4.89 2.16
CA ALA A 172 7.49 3.64 2.03
C ALA A 172 6.12 3.75 2.73
N ASN A 173 5.11 3.11 2.17
CA ASN A 173 3.82 2.98 2.84
C ASN A 173 3.78 1.70 3.70
N VAL A 174 2.78 1.61 4.58
CA VAL A 174 2.63 0.43 5.47
C VAL A 174 2.32 -0.83 4.67
N MET A 175 1.61 -0.71 3.55
CA MET A 175 1.18 -1.84 2.72
C MET A 175 2.38 -2.55 2.07
N GLU A 176 3.23 -1.79 1.39
CA GLU A 176 4.49 -2.22 0.77
C GLU A 176 5.42 -2.77 1.86
N LEU A 177 5.64 -2.00 2.93
CA LEU A 177 6.54 -2.41 4.01
C LEU A 177 6.08 -3.71 4.71
N ALA A 178 4.78 -3.90 4.93
CA ALA A 178 4.25 -5.12 5.52
C ALA A 178 4.46 -6.34 4.61
N VAL A 179 4.29 -6.17 3.30
CA VAL A 179 4.52 -7.22 2.29
C VAL A 179 6.00 -7.56 2.19
N ASP A 180 6.88 -6.55 2.12
CA ASP A 180 8.34 -6.73 2.02
C ASP A 180 8.91 -7.48 3.22
N MET A 181 8.38 -7.22 4.42
CA MET A 181 8.79 -7.91 5.64
C MET A 181 8.06 -9.23 5.89
N HIS A 182 7.11 -9.61 5.02
CA HIS A 182 6.21 -10.75 5.21
C HIS A 182 5.49 -10.76 6.56
N CYS A 183 4.99 -9.60 7.00
CA CYS A 183 4.29 -9.43 8.27
C CYS A 183 2.84 -9.94 8.18
N THR A 184 2.64 -11.26 8.24
CA THR A 184 1.34 -11.92 8.06
C THR A 184 0.30 -11.51 9.10
N THR A 185 0.72 -11.16 10.33
CA THR A 185 -0.15 -10.68 11.40
C THR A 185 -0.84 -9.37 11.02
N VAL A 186 -0.10 -8.43 10.43
CA VAL A 186 -0.65 -7.13 10.00
C VAL A 186 -1.43 -7.28 8.69
N ILE A 187 -0.91 -8.08 7.75
CA ILE A 187 -1.58 -8.34 6.47
C ILE A 187 -2.96 -8.99 6.69
N SER A 188 -3.08 -9.90 7.66
CA SER A 188 -4.34 -10.59 7.94
C SER A 188 -5.37 -9.74 8.72
N SER A 189 -4.96 -8.57 9.22
CA SER A 189 -5.86 -7.68 9.97
C SER A 189 -7.02 -7.16 9.11
N SER A 190 -8.16 -6.94 9.75
CA SER A 190 -9.38 -6.48 9.06
C SER A 190 -9.21 -5.12 8.39
N GLY A 191 -8.51 -4.18 9.04
CA GLY A 191 -8.21 -2.86 8.51
C GLY A 191 -7.36 -2.92 7.23
N TYR A 192 -6.33 -3.77 7.23
CA TYR A 192 -5.47 -4.00 6.06
C TYR A 192 -6.26 -4.61 4.89
N GLN A 193 -7.01 -5.68 5.16
CA GLN A 193 -7.82 -6.36 4.13
C GLN A 193 -8.90 -5.44 3.54
N ARG A 194 -9.48 -4.56 4.34
CA ARG A 194 -10.41 -3.53 3.87
C ARG A 194 -9.72 -2.54 2.94
N CYS A 195 -8.49 -2.12 3.24
CA CYS A 195 -7.68 -1.27 2.36
C CYS A 195 -7.43 -1.92 1.01
N VAL A 196 -6.96 -3.17 0.98
CA VAL A 196 -6.77 -3.93 -0.27
C VAL A 196 -8.07 -3.99 -1.07
N LYS A 197 -9.20 -4.23 -0.42
CA LYS A 197 -10.51 -4.30 -1.06
C LYS A 197 -10.93 -2.97 -1.70
N TRP A 198 -10.57 -1.84 -1.10
CA TRP A 198 -10.88 -0.49 -1.59
C TRP A 198 -9.95 -0.10 -2.74
N LEU A 199 -8.66 -0.42 -2.63
CA LEU A 199 -7.68 -0.26 -3.70
C LEU A 199 -8.08 -1.11 -4.92
N TRP A 200 -8.49 -2.37 -4.70
CA TRP A 200 -8.94 -3.28 -5.75
C TRP A 200 -10.13 -2.69 -6.53
N ARG A 201 -11.08 -2.07 -5.81
CA ARG A 201 -12.25 -1.41 -6.40
C ARG A 201 -11.94 -0.05 -7.04
N GLY A 202 -10.73 0.49 -6.85
CA GLY A 202 -10.36 1.82 -7.34
C GLY A 202 -11.01 2.97 -6.58
N TRP A 203 -11.38 2.78 -5.30
CA TRP A 203 -11.93 3.85 -4.47
C TRP A 203 -10.85 4.75 -3.88
N ILE A 204 -9.64 4.22 -3.75
CA ILE A 204 -8.44 4.93 -3.34
C ILE A 204 -7.52 4.95 -4.55
N VAL A 205 -7.06 6.13 -4.93
CA VAL A 205 -6.16 6.35 -6.07
C VAL A 205 -4.98 7.19 -5.58
N GLN A 206 -3.82 7.01 -6.18
CA GLN A 206 -2.67 7.87 -5.92
C GLN A 206 -2.98 9.29 -6.40
N ALA A 207 -2.61 10.30 -5.61
CA ALA A 207 -2.89 11.68 -5.99
C ALA A 207 -2.18 12.04 -7.30
N SER A 208 -2.84 12.84 -8.12
CA SER A 208 -2.28 13.30 -9.40
C SER A 208 -1.16 14.33 -9.23
N THR A 209 -1.18 15.06 -8.12
CA THR A 209 -0.24 16.14 -7.78
C THR A 209 0.96 15.66 -6.98
N ASP A 210 0.77 14.72 -6.05
CA ASP A 210 1.85 14.16 -5.23
C ASP A 210 1.81 12.62 -5.20
N SER A 211 2.90 12.01 -5.68
CA SER A 211 3.09 10.56 -5.64
C SER A 211 3.14 9.97 -4.21
N SER A 212 3.36 10.79 -3.19
CA SER A 212 3.44 10.33 -1.80
C SER A 212 2.07 10.17 -1.12
N GLU A 213 1.03 10.80 -1.68
CA GLU A 213 -0.31 10.84 -1.10
C GLU A 213 -1.31 9.98 -1.89
N TYR A 214 -2.27 9.41 -1.15
CA TYR A 214 -3.42 8.73 -1.73
C TYR A 214 -4.67 9.52 -1.37
N VAL A 215 -5.60 9.57 -2.32
CA VAL A 215 -6.84 10.34 -2.22
C VAL A 215 -8.04 9.42 -2.45
N LEU A 216 -9.16 9.77 -1.84
CA LEU A 216 -10.43 9.10 -2.12
C LEU A 216 -11.04 9.68 -3.40
N TYR A 217 -11.42 8.78 -4.31
CA TYR A 217 -12.10 9.13 -5.55
C TYR A 217 -13.59 9.43 -5.28
N LYS A 218 -14.03 10.68 -5.41
CA LYS A 218 -15.42 11.09 -5.09
C LYS A 218 -16.48 10.64 -6.09
N GLY A 219 -16.10 10.25 -7.32
CA GLY A 219 -17.05 9.82 -8.36
C GLY A 219 -17.85 8.54 -8.04
N ASN A 220 -17.63 7.92 -6.87
CA ASN A 220 -18.30 6.68 -6.46
C ASN A 220 -19.79 6.82 -6.12
N ARG A 221 -20.31 8.03 -5.93
CA ARG A 221 -21.74 8.28 -5.66
C ARG A 221 -22.58 8.48 -6.93
N ASN A 222 -21.97 8.52 -8.12
CA ASN A 222 -22.71 8.74 -9.35
C ASN A 222 -23.28 7.41 -9.87
N VAL A 223 -24.62 7.32 -9.91
CA VAL A 223 -25.37 6.11 -10.32
C VAL A 223 -25.44 5.93 -11.84
N ASP A 224 -24.88 6.87 -12.60
CA ASP A 224 -24.90 6.82 -14.06
C ASP A 224 -23.91 5.77 -14.59
N PHE A 225 -24.42 4.92 -15.49
CA PHE A 225 -23.63 3.90 -16.20
C PHE A 225 -22.49 4.51 -17.03
N ALA A 226 -22.67 5.73 -17.56
CA ALA A 226 -21.64 6.44 -18.32
C ALA A 226 -20.50 6.96 -17.42
N ALA A 227 -20.79 7.31 -16.17
CA ALA A 227 -19.78 7.72 -15.19
C ALA A 227 -18.91 6.54 -14.69
N HIS A 228 -19.33 5.29 -14.94
CA HIS A 228 -18.49 4.11 -14.71
C HIS A 228 -17.44 3.89 -15.82
N PHE A 229 -17.62 4.52 -16.99
CA PHE A 229 -16.65 4.54 -18.10
C PHE A 229 -15.72 5.75 -18.03
N ASP A 230 -15.35 6.16 -16.82
CA ASP A 230 -14.29 7.14 -16.62
C ASP A 230 -12.93 6.47 -16.92
N PRO A 231 -12.06 7.04 -17.78
CA PRO A 231 -10.79 6.42 -18.15
C PRO A 231 -9.89 6.11 -16.95
N ASP A 232 -10.04 6.85 -15.84
CA ASP A 232 -9.30 6.57 -14.61
C ASP A 232 -9.82 5.34 -13.84
N ARG A 233 -11.09 4.96 -14.03
CA ARG A 233 -11.63 3.70 -13.49
C ARG A 233 -11.15 2.48 -14.29
N ILE A 234 -10.94 2.61 -15.60
CA ILE A 234 -10.46 1.50 -16.46
C ILE A 234 -9.05 1.04 -16.02
N LYS A 235 -8.24 1.93 -15.47
CA LYS A 235 -6.90 1.62 -14.94
C LYS A 235 -6.92 0.82 -13.63
N THR A 236 -8.08 0.69 -12.99
CA THR A 236 -8.17 0.00 -11.70
C THR A 236 -8.02 -1.51 -11.87
N PRO A 237 -7.41 -2.20 -10.89
CA PRO A 237 -7.05 -3.61 -11.04
C PRO A 237 -8.27 -4.53 -11.21
N LEU A 238 -9.43 -4.17 -10.65
CA LEU A 238 -10.66 -4.93 -10.84
C LEU A 238 -11.07 -5.00 -12.31
N TYR A 239 -11.10 -3.86 -13.02
CA TYR A 239 -11.51 -3.86 -14.43
C TYR A 239 -10.44 -4.51 -15.31
N GLN A 240 -9.16 -4.25 -15.03
CA GLN A 240 -8.04 -4.93 -15.73
C GLN A 240 -8.18 -6.46 -15.63
N ASN A 241 -8.42 -6.99 -14.43
CA ASN A 241 -8.61 -8.43 -14.22
C ASN A 241 -9.87 -8.97 -14.92
N ILE A 242 -10.99 -8.22 -14.90
CA ILE A 242 -12.20 -8.62 -15.63
C ILE A 242 -11.94 -8.71 -17.14
N PHE A 243 -11.26 -7.72 -17.72
CA PHE A 243 -10.92 -7.73 -19.14
C PHE A 243 -9.95 -8.87 -19.48
N GLU A 244 -8.93 -9.12 -18.66
CA GLU A 244 -7.98 -10.23 -18.86
C GLU A 244 -8.71 -11.59 -18.87
N ILE A 245 -9.61 -11.81 -17.90
CA ILE A 245 -10.44 -13.03 -17.83
C ILE A 245 -11.39 -13.13 -19.04
N LEU A 246 -12.03 -12.02 -19.42
CA LEU A 246 -12.94 -11.98 -20.58
C LEU A 246 -12.21 -12.34 -21.87
N PHE A 247 -11.04 -11.74 -22.13
CA PHE A 247 -10.25 -12.05 -23.31
C PHE A 247 -9.73 -13.49 -23.30
N SER A 248 -9.42 -14.03 -22.12
CA SER A 248 -9.07 -15.46 -21.97
C SER A 248 -10.23 -16.38 -22.35
N PHE A 249 -11.47 -16.06 -21.96
CA PHE A 249 -12.65 -16.83 -22.39
C PHE A 249 -12.91 -16.71 -23.90
N ILE A 250 -12.75 -15.53 -24.49
CA ILE A 250 -12.87 -15.34 -25.95
C ILE A 250 -11.83 -16.18 -26.68
N TYR A 251 -10.59 -16.16 -26.21
CA TYR A 251 -9.50 -16.96 -26.75
C TYR A 251 -9.80 -18.46 -26.69
N LEU A 252 -10.27 -18.96 -25.53
CA LEU A 252 -10.65 -20.36 -25.36
C LEU A 252 -11.83 -20.75 -26.27
N GLY A 253 -12.78 -19.85 -26.46
CA GLY A 253 -13.89 -20.03 -27.41
C GLY A 253 -13.41 -20.14 -28.85
N LEU A 254 -12.52 -19.24 -29.30
CA LEU A 254 -11.92 -19.28 -30.63
C LEU A 254 -11.10 -20.56 -30.84
N TYR A 255 -10.28 -20.95 -29.86
CA TYR A 255 -9.51 -22.18 -29.88
C TYR A 255 -10.40 -23.41 -30.05
N THR A 256 -11.46 -23.51 -29.25
CA THR A 256 -12.42 -24.62 -29.30
C THR A 256 -13.16 -24.65 -30.65
N TYR A 257 -13.52 -23.49 -31.18
CA TYR A 257 -14.18 -23.38 -32.49
C TYR A 257 -13.26 -23.84 -33.63
N ILE A 258 -11.99 -23.41 -33.64
CA ILE A 258 -11.03 -23.78 -34.68
C ILE A 258 -10.75 -25.29 -34.66
N ILE A 259 -10.52 -25.87 -33.48
CA ILE A 259 -10.23 -27.31 -33.37
C ILE A 259 -11.42 -28.18 -33.75
N ASN A 260 -12.64 -27.77 -33.40
CA ASN A 260 -13.83 -28.55 -33.74
C ASN A 260 -14.24 -28.41 -35.21
N ASN A 261 -13.86 -27.31 -35.87
CA ASN A 261 -14.10 -27.10 -37.30
C ASN A 261 -12.80 -27.37 -38.06
N ASP A 262 -12.41 -28.64 -38.09
CA ASP A 262 -11.25 -29.12 -38.84
C ASP A 262 -11.44 -28.78 -40.32
N THR A 263 -10.70 -27.78 -40.80
CA THR A 263 -10.80 -27.31 -42.18
C THR A 263 -9.75 -28.05 -42.99
N GLU A 264 -10.15 -29.06 -43.77
CA GLU A 264 -9.27 -29.81 -44.69
C GLU A 264 -8.66 -28.93 -45.81
N ASP A 265 -9.05 -27.65 -45.89
CA ASP A 265 -8.51 -26.67 -46.83
C ASP A 265 -7.30 -25.91 -46.26
N TYR A 266 -6.22 -25.88 -47.02
CA TYR A 266 -4.94 -25.19 -46.71
C TYR A 266 -5.05 -23.64 -46.68
N GLN A 267 -6.25 -23.07 -46.67
CA GLN A 267 -6.47 -21.64 -46.73
C GLN A 267 -6.77 -21.09 -45.34
N LEU A 268 -5.93 -20.17 -44.87
CA LEU A 268 -6.11 -19.46 -43.62
C LEU A 268 -7.44 -18.70 -43.61
N GLY A 269 -8.38 -19.16 -42.78
CA GLY A 269 -9.67 -18.51 -42.59
C GLY A 269 -9.52 -17.18 -41.83
N LEU A 270 -10.49 -16.27 -41.98
CA LEU A 270 -10.54 -15.02 -41.20
C LEU A 270 -10.52 -15.28 -39.69
N VAL A 271 -11.16 -16.36 -39.23
CA VAL A 271 -11.21 -16.74 -37.81
C VAL A 271 -9.84 -17.20 -37.30
N GLU A 272 -9.11 -17.95 -38.12
CA GLU A 272 -7.77 -18.44 -37.81
C GLU A 272 -6.75 -17.29 -37.77
N MET A 273 -6.87 -16.33 -38.69
CA MET A 273 -6.08 -15.09 -38.67
C MET A 273 -6.31 -14.28 -37.39
N VAL A 274 -7.57 -14.13 -36.96
CA VAL A 274 -7.90 -13.44 -35.70
C VAL A 274 -7.33 -14.20 -34.51
N TYR A 275 -7.43 -15.53 -34.48
CA TYR A 275 -6.84 -16.35 -33.41
C TYR A 275 -5.33 -16.16 -33.31
N TYR A 276 -4.60 -16.21 -34.43
CA TYR A 276 -3.15 -15.96 -34.43
C TYR A 276 -2.78 -14.55 -33.98
N LEU A 277 -3.58 -13.54 -34.35
CA LEU A 277 -3.38 -12.18 -33.87
C LEU A 277 -3.55 -12.09 -32.33
N PHE A 278 -4.56 -12.77 -31.78
CA PHE A 278 -4.76 -12.87 -30.34
C PHE A 278 -3.59 -13.60 -29.65
N THR A 279 -3.14 -14.73 -30.18
CA THR A 279 -1.97 -15.45 -29.64
C THR A 279 -0.72 -14.58 -29.64
N LEU A 280 -0.46 -13.84 -30.72
CA LEU A 280 0.67 -12.91 -30.79
C LEU A 280 0.52 -11.78 -29.76
N GLY A 281 -0.70 -11.25 -29.58
CA GLY A 281 -1.01 -10.24 -28.58
C GLY A 281 -0.71 -10.72 -27.15
N PHE A 282 -1.17 -11.92 -26.78
CA PHE A 282 -0.86 -12.51 -25.47
C PHE A 282 0.63 -12.76 -25.28
N ALA A 283 1.33 -13.25 -26.31
CA ALA A 283 2.78 -13.45 -26.24
C ALA A 283 3.56 -12.14 -26.02
N LEU A 284 3.16 -11.05 -26.67
CA LEU A 284 3.76 -9.74 -26.48
C LEU A 284 3.45 -9.13 -25.10
N ASP A 285 2.24 -9.36 -24.57
CA ASP A 285 1.87 -8.92 -23.23
C ASP A 285 2.72 -9.61 -22.15
N GLU A 286 2.88 -10.94 -22.25
CA GLU A 286 3.76 -11.71 -21.36
C GLU A 286 5.24 -11.26 -21.48
N LEU A 287 5.72 -10.98 -22.69
CA LEU A 287 7.07 -10.45 -22.90
C LEU A 287 7.25 -9.08 -22.24
N THR A 288 6.23 -8.22 -22.31
CA THR A 288 6.24 -6.89 -21.68
C THR A 288 6.25 -7.00 -20.15
N LYS A 289 5.48 -7.93 -19.58
CA LYS A 289 5.49 -8.24 -18.14
C LYS A 289 6.86 -8.76 -17.70
N PHE A 290 7.46 -9.67 -18.46
CA PHE A 290 8.80 -10.19 -18.21
C PHE A 290 9.87 -9.09 -18.23
N TYR A 291 9.79 -8.15 -19.19
CA TYR A 291 10.73 -7.03 -19.29
C TYR A 291 10.68 -6.09 -18.07
N HIS A 292 9.47 -5.77 -17.57
CA HIS A 292 9.31 -4.84 -16.45
C HIS A 292 9.60 -5.47 -15.08
N ILE A 293 9.34 -6.78 -14.89
CA ILE A 293 9.40 -7.44 -13.58
C ILE A 293 10.73 -8.21 -13.37
N GLY A 294 11.41 -8.63 -14.45
CA GLY A 294 12.71 -9.30 -14.37
C GLY A 294 12.66 -10.69 -13.72
N TYR A 295 13.75 -11.10 -13.05
CA TYR A 295 13.93 -12.45 -12.46
C TYR A 295 12.86 -12.82 -11.42
N ASN A 296 12.24 -11.83 -10.76
CA ASN A 296 11.15 -12.05 -9.80
C ASN A 296 9.83 -12.53 -10.46
N TYR A 297 9.73 -12.53 -11.79
CA TYR A 297 8.60 -13.11 -12.53
C TYR A 297 8.70 -14.64 -12.69
N LEU A 298 9.86 -15.25 -12.39
CA LEU A 298 10.09 -16.69 -12.50
C LEU A 298 9.44 -17.46 -11.33
N ASN A 299 8.15 -17.26 -11.11
CA ASN A 299 7.36 -18.19 -10.31
C ASN A 299 6.98 -19.40 -11.18
N LEU A 300 6.92 -20.57 -10.56
CA LEU A 300 6.76 -21.86 -11.24
C LEU A 300 5.52 -21.91 -12.15
N SER A 301 4.45 -21.18 -11.80
CA SER A 301 3.23 -21.03 -12.62
C SER A 301 3.42 -20.14 -13.86
N ASN A 302 4.26 -19.09 -13.79
CA ASN A 302 4.52 -18.19 -14.91
C ASN A 302 5.43 -18.83 -15.96
N GLY A 303 6.28 -19.78 -15.55
CA GLY A 303 7.08 -20.58 -16.48
C GLY A 303 6.25 -21.45 -17.42
N PHE A 304 5.04 -21.88 -17.00
CA PHE A 304 4.11 -22.64 -17.83
C PHE A 304 3.37 -21.79 -18.87
N ASN A 305 3.19 -20.48 -18.64
CA ASN A 305 2.55 -19.58 -19.63
C ASN A 305 3.46 -19.27 -20.84
N CYS A 306 4.79 -19.42 -20.67
CA CYS A 306 5.76 -19.12 -21.71
C CYS A 306 6.13 -20.34 -22.60
N TYR A 307 5.55 -21.51 -22.36
CA TYR A 307 5.85 -22.77 -23.06
C TYR A 307 4.61 -23.31 -23.78
#